data_AF-A0A2R6LQN8-F1
#
_entry.id   AF-A0A2R6LQN8-F1
#
_cell.length_a   1.000
_cell.length_b   1.000
_cell.length_c   1.000
_cell.angle_alpha   90.00
_cell.angle_beta   90.00
_cell.angle_gamma   90.00
#
_symmetry.space_group_name_H-M   'P 1'
#
loop_
_entity.id
_entity.type
_entity.pdbx_description
1 polymer ?
#
loop_
_entity_poly.entity_id
_entity_poly.type
_entity_poly.pdbx_seq_one_letter_code
_entity_poly.pdbx_strand_id
1 'polypeptide(L)'
;MATIKDSVHDHIAIEGVAEDLLDTPAVQRLRRIKQLGTAELVYPSANHTRFEHSLGVYHLATRALENLGIEGRQAERVRAAAILHDIGHSPFSHNIEGLVARRTGKMHDEVGDLLERGEVARVLALHDIDPGRVAGLVAGEGELGQLVSGELDVDRMDYLLRDAHHTGVPYGTID
;
A
#
# COMPACT_ATOMS: atom_id res chain seq x y z
N MET A 1 12.15 -14.67 -3.64
CA MET A 1 10.76 -15.17 -3.64
C MET A 1 10.39 -15.64 -2.25
N ALA A 2 9.91 -14.69 -1.45
CA ALA A 2 9.25 -14.95 -0.19
C ALA A 2 7.74 -15.14 -0.44
N THR A 3 7.14 -16.13 0.23
CA THR A 3 5.68 -16.28 0.25
C THR A 3 5.17 -15.97 1.64
N ILE A 4 4.25 -15.03 1.74
CA ILE A 4 3.64 -14.61 3.01
C ILE A 4 2.22 -15.17 3.09
N LYS A 5 1.91 -15.79 4.23
CA LYS A 5 0.53 -16.18 4.55
C LYS A 5 -0.29 -14.93 4.87
N ASP A 6 -1.40 -14.76 4.17
CA ASP A 6 -2.36 -13.68 4.40
C ASP A 6 -3.74 -14.25 4.72
N SER A 7 -4.48 -13.63 5.63
CA SER A 7 -5.81 -14.12 6.04
C SER A 7 -6.91 -13.78 5.03
N VAL A 8 -6.70 -12.80 4.15
CA VAL A 8 -7.66 -12.35 3.14
C VAL A 8 -7.35 -13.02 1.80
N HIS A 9 -6.08 -13.01 1.38
CA HIS A 9 -5.65 -13.47 0.06
C HIS A 9 -4.93 -14.84 0.07
N ASP A 10 -4.96 -15.55 1.20
CA ASP A 10 -4.33 -16.86 1.45
C ASP A 10 -2.79 -16.86 1.38
N HIS A 11 -2.20 -16.73 0.19
CA HIS A 11 -0.75 -16.72 -0.01
C HIS A 11 -0.34 -15.61 -0.99
N ILE A 12 0.55 -14.73 -0.53
CA ILE A 12 1.09 -13.61 -1.33
C ILE A 12 2.55 -13.90 -1.66
N ALA A 13 2.84 -14.14 -2.94
CA ALA A 13 4.20 -14.26 -3.44
C ALA A 13 4.79 -12.87 -3.71
N ILE A 14 5.92 -12.56 -3.08
CA ILE A 14 6.59 -11.26 -3.19
C ILE A 14 7.93 -11.45 -3.87
N GLU A 15 8.16 -10.65 -4.91
CA GLU A 15 9.30 -10.76 -5.80
C GLU A 15 9.73 -9.37 -6.29
N GLY A 16 10.91 -9.33 -6.94
CA GLY A 16 11.41 -8.14 -7.63
C GLY A 16 11.59 -6.96 -6.68
N VAL A 17 11.21 -5.77 -7.15
CA VAL A 17 11.36 -4.54 -6.35
C VAL A 17 10.57 -4.58 -5.04
N ALA A 18 9.42 -5.25 -5.01
CA ALA A 18 8.57 -5.30 -3.83
C ALA A 18 9.22 -6.11 -2.69
N GLU A 19 9.96 -7.16 -3.01
CA GLU A 19 10.69 -7.98 -2.02
C GLU A 19 11.75 -7.13 -1.30
N ASP A 20 12.55 -6.36 -2.06
CA ASP A 20 13.57 -5.48 -1.48
C ASP A 20 12.99 -4.27 -0.74
N LEU A 21 11.86 -3.72 -1.22
CA LEU A 21 11.18 -2.61 -0.55
C LEU A 21 10.55 -3.02 0.77
N LEU A 22 10.05 -4.27 0.86
CA LEU A 22 9.36 -4.78 2.03
C LEU A 22 10.21 -4.67 3.29
N ASP A 23 11.52 -4.94 3.18
CA ASP A 23 12.46 -4.93 4.31
C ASP A 23 12.96 -3.54 4.69
N THR A 24 12.60 -2.49 3.94
CA THR A 24 12.97 -1.13 4.29
C THR A 24 12.31 -0.67 5.60
N PRO A 25 12.99 0.15 6.43
CA PRO A 25 12.40 0.71 7.65
C PRO A 25 11.10 1.47 7.42
N ALA A 26 10.93 2.08 6.24
CA ALA A 26 9.73 2.83 5.87
C ALA A 26 8.49 1.92 5.79
N VAL A 27 8.61 0.77 5.12
CA VAL A 27 7.54 -0.23 5.00
C VAL A 27 7.37 -1.02 6.29
N GLN A 28 8.47 -1.47 6.93
CA GLN A 28 8.42 -2.20 8.20
C GLN A 28 7.80 -1.39 9.35
N ARG A 29 7.81 -0.05 9.25
CA ARG A 29 7.08 0.83 10.18
C ARG A 29 5.57 0.61 10.14
N LEU A 30 5.00 0.26 9.00
CA LEU A 30 3.55 0.10 8.85
C LEU A 30 2.98 -1.00 9.76
N ARG A 31 3.80 -1.95 10.21
CA ARG A 31 3.44 -2.96 11.23
C ARG A 31 3.01 -2.38 12.57
N ARG A 32 3.28 -1.08 12.80
CA ARG A 32 2.95 -0.36 14.04
C ARG A 32 1.84 0.67 13.84
N ILE A 33 1.22 0.70 12.66
CA ILE A 33 0.14 1.63 12.32
C ILE A 33 -1.11 0.84 12.02
N LYS A 34 -2.08 0.92 12.92
CA LYS A 34 -3.39 0.25 12.79
C LYS A 34 -4.15 0.81 11.60
N GLN A 35 -4.71 -0.06 10.75
CA GLN A 35 -5.46 0.35 9.55
C GLN A 35 -6.57 1.34 9.93
N LEU A 36 -7.43 0.95 10.87
CA LEU A 36 -8.63 1.67 11.27
C LEU A 36 -8.45 2.58 12.51
N GLY A 37 -7.21 2.91 12.86
CA GLY A 37 -6.92 3.82 13.97
C GLY A 37 -7.57 3.38 15.29
N THR A 38 -8.52 4.18 15.78
CA THR A 38 -9.22 3.92 17.07
C THR A 38 -10.40 2.97 16.96
N ALA A 39 -10.73 2.45 15.78
CA ALA A 39 -11.86 1.54 15.61
C ALA A 39 -11.70 0.25 16.43
N GLU A 40 -10.48 -0.17 16.75
CA GLU A 40 -10.21 -1.32 17.63
C GLU A 40 -10.85 -1.18 19.03
N LEU A 41 -11.14 0.05 19.48
CA LEU A 41 -11.84 0.32 20.74
C LEU A 41 -13.35 -0.04 20.67
N VAL A 42 -13.90 -0.17 19.47
CA VAL A 42 -15.31 -0.53 19.20
C VAL A 42 -15.42 -1.93 18.59
N TYR A 43 -14.48 -2.29 17.71
CA TYR A 43 -14.34 -3.60 17.09
C TYR A 43 -13.03 -4.25 17.58
N PRO A 44 -13.03 -4.99 18.70
CA PRO A 44 -11.80 -5.47 19.34
C PRO A 44 -10.91 -6.36 18.46
N SER A 45 -11.45 -6.92 17.37
CA SER A 45 -10.73 -7.74 16.40
C SER A 45 -10.07 -6.94 15.27
N ALA A 46 -10.40 -5.65 15.11
CA ALA A 46 -9.85 -4.74 14.09
C ALA A 46 -8.40 -4.32 14.39
N ASN A 47 -7.53 -5.31 14.59
CA ASN A 47 -6.14 -5.12 15.01
C ASN A 47 -5.16 -5.00 13.85
N HIS A 48 -5.64 -5.18 12.62
CA HIS A 48 -4.82 -5.23 11.43
C HIS A 48 -4.11 -3.91 11.17
N THR A 49 -2.97 -3.99 10.51
CA THR A 49 -2.06 -2.87 10.28
C THR A 49 -1.97 -2.52 8.81
N ARG A 50 -1.46 -1.32 8.52
CA ARG A 50 -1.17 -0.87 7.16
C ARG A 50 -0.16 -1.75 6.43
N PHE A 51 0.62 -2.55 7.16
CA PHE A 51 1.58 -3.46 6.57
C PHE A 51 0.90 -4.62 5.83
N GLU A 52 0.00 -5.38 6.47
CA GLU A 52 -0.70 -6.46 5.77
C GLU A 52 -1.65 -5.94 4.69
N HIS A 53 -2.18 -4.73 4.87
CA HIS A 53 -2.94 -4.04 3.82
C HIS A 53 -2.06 -3.74 2.59
N SER A 54 -0.88 -3.12 2.78
CA SER A 54 0.06 -2.85 1.69
C SER A 54 0.49 -4.12 0.92
N LEU A 55 0.63 -5.25 1.64
CA LEU A 55 0.86 -6.56 1.01
C LEU A 55 -0.31 -7.00 0.12
N GLY A 56 -1.54 -6.82 0.61
CA GLY A 56 -2.74 -7.14 -0.15
C GLY A 56 -2.93 -6.25 -1.37
N VAL A 57 -2.67 -4.94 -1.27
CA VAL A 57 -2.68 -4.01 -2.41
C VAL A 57 -1.64 -4.43 -3.45
N TYR A 58 -0.42 -4.79 -3.03
CA TYR A 58 0.60 -5.35 -3.93
C TYR A 58 0.13 -6.65 -4.61
N HIS A 59 -0.53 -7.54 -3.87
CA HIS A 59 -1.04 -8.80 -4.42
C HIS A 59 -2.06 -8.55 -5.52
N LEU A 60 -3.07 -7.71 -5.23
CA LEU A 60 -4.13 -7.37 -6.17
C LEU A 60 -3.59 -6.59 -7.38
N ALA A 61 -2.66 -5.65 -7.17
CA ALA A 61 -1.98 -4.95 -8.26
C ALA A 61 -1.23 -5.92 -9.17
N THR A 62 -0.51 -6.89 -8.61
CA THR A 62 0.21 -7.91 -9.38
C THR A 62 -0.75 -8.76 -10.23
N ARG A 63 -1.86 -9.21 -9.64
CA ARG A 63 -2.89 -9.95 -10.39
C ARG A 63 -3.52 -9.11 -11.50
N ALA A 64 -3.78 -7.83 -11.24
CA ALA A 64 -4.33 -6.94 -12.27
C ALA A 64 -3.36 -6.77 -13.44
N LEU A 65 -2.07 -6.54 -13.16
CA LEU A 65 -1.03 -6.43 -14.19
C LEU A 65 -0.95 -7.70 -15.05
N GLU A 66 -0.99 -8.88 -14.44
CA GLU A 66 -1.00 -10.17 -15.15
C GLU A 66 -2.22 -10.31 -16.07
N ASN A 67 -3.42 -9.98 -15.57
CA ASN A 67 -4.65 -10.06 -16.37
C ASN A 67 -4.69 -9.03 -17.51
N LEU A 68 -4.00 -7.90 -17.34
CA LEU A 68 -3.86 -6.86 -18.37
C LEU A 68 -2.68 -7.13 -19.33
N GLY A 69 -1.86 -8.15 -19.07
CA GLY A 69 -0.66 -8.44 -19.87
C GLY A 69 0.41 -7.35 -19.77
N ILE A 70 0.48 -6.63 -18.64
CA ILE A 70 1.44 -5.56 -18.39
C ILE A 70 2.66 -6.15 -17.68
N GLU A 71 3.83 -6.00 -18.31
CA GLU A 71 5.07 -6.61 -17.84
C GLU A 71 6.24 -5.61 -17.78
N GLY A 72 7.40 -6.12 -17.35
CA GLY A 72 8.65 -5.37 -17.32
C GLY A 72 8.61 -4.17 -16.38
N ARG A 73 9.28 -3.08 -16.78
CA ARG A 73 9.51 -1.94 -15.89
C ARG A 73 8.23 -1.20 -15.49
N GLN A 74 7.21 -1.19 -16.34
CA GLN A 74 5.93 -0.57 -16.00
C GLN A 74 5.21 -1.37 -14.90
N ALA A 75 5.25 -2.71 -14.97
CA ALA A 75 4.73 -3.57 -13.92
C ALA A 75 5.51 -3.39 -12.60
N GLU A 76 6.84 -3.38 -12.64
CA GLU A 76 7.66 -3.15 -11.43
C GLU A 76 7.36 -1.79 -10.77
N ARG A 77 7.12 -0.73 -11.56
CA ARG A 77 6.72 0.58 -11.02
C ARG A 77 5.39 0.54 -10.29
N VAL A 78 4.40 -0.16 -10.84
CA VAL A 78 3.08 -0.33 -10.21
C VAL A 78 3.21 -1.19 -8.94
N ARG A 79 4.01 -2.25 -8.96
CA ARG A 79 4.29 -3.07 -7.77
C ARG A 79 4.97 -2.26 -6.66
N ALA A 80 5.94 -1.41 -7.02
CA ALA A 80 6.56 -0.47 -6.09
C ALA A 80 5.55 0.56 -5.56
N ALA A 81 4.69 1.13 -6.40
CA ALA A 81 3.65 2.05 -5.96
C ALA A 81 2.67 1.37 -5.00
N ALA A 82 2.22 0.15 -5.32
CA ALA A 82 1.28 -0.61 -4.50
C ALA A 82 1.82 -0.93 -3.10
N ILE A 83 3.09 -1.37 -2.99
CA ILE A 83 3.67 -1.65 -1.66
C ILE A 83 4.00 -0.38 -0.87
N LEU A 84 4.16 0.76 -1.56
CA LEU A 84 4.56 2.04 -0.96
C LEU A 84 3.40 3.03 -0.77
N HIS A 85 2.20 2.78 -1.28
CA HIS A 85 1.11 3.78 -1.29
C HIS A 85 0.80 4.34 0.10
N ASP A 86 0.95 3.50 1.13
CA ASP A 86 0.61 3.79 2.51
C ASP A 86 1.77 4.29 3.38
N ILE A 87 2.99 4.43 2.84
CA ILE A 87 4.19 4.75 3.65
C ILE A 87 4.11 6.14 4.29
N GLY A 88 3.30 7.05 3.76
CA GLY A 88 3.13 8.39 4.33
C GLY A 88 2.21 8.45 5.55
N HIS A 89 1.49 7.36 5.88
CA HIS A 89 0.53 7.39 6.98
C HIS A 89 1.14 7.61 8.36
N SER A 90 0.54 8.52 9.12
CA SER A 90 0.89 8.77 10.52
C SER A 90 0.23 7.76 11.47
N PRO A 91 0.63 7.70 12.77
CA PRO A 91 -0.14 6.99 13.79
C PRO A 91 -1.62 7.40 13.77
N PHE A 92 -2.51 6.48 14.12
CA PHE A 92 -3.96 6.66 14.04
C PHE A 92 -4.52 6.88 12.62
N SER A 93 -3.75 6.63 11.56
CA SER A 93 -4.23 6.65 10.18
C SER A 93 -4.91 7.98 9.83
N HIS A 94 -6.09 7.95 9.21
CA HIS A 94 -6.81 9.15 8.82
C HIS A 94 -7.31 10.01 10.01
N ASN A 95 -7.37 9.49 11.24
CA ASN A 95 -7.92 10.22 12.38
C ASN A 95 -7.19 11.54 12.68
N ILE A 96 -5.88 11.60 12.41
CA ILE A 96 -5.06 12.80 12.64
C ILE A 96 -4.58 13.45 11.35
N GLU A 97 -4.95 12.93 10.18
CA GLU A 97 -4.48 13.42 8.89
C GLU A 97 -4.77 14.90 8.70
N GLY A 98 -6.01 15.33 8.97
CA GLY A 98 -6.36 16.75 8.89
C GLY A 98 -5.56 17.64 9.86
N LEU A 99 -5.03 17.11 10.96
CA LEU A 99 -4.11 17.84 11.84
C LEU A 99 -2.69 17.87 11.26
N VAL A 100 -2.20 16.75 10.74
CA VAL A 100 -0.89 16.65 10.07
C VAL A 100 -0.85 17.62 8.90
N ALA A 101 -1.82 17.55 7.98
CA ALA A 101 -1.91 18.44 6.82
C ALA A 101 -1.93 19.92 7.20
N ARG A 102 -2.67 20.31 8.26
CA ARG A 102 -2.67 21.70 8.75
C ARG A 102 -1.33 22.16 9.32
N ARG A 103 -0.49 21.24 9.81
CA ARG A 103 0.79 21.54 10.45
C ARG A 103 1.99 21.44 9.51
N THR A 104 1.93 20.54 8.55
CA THR A 104 3.04 20.21 7.64
C THR A 104 2.76 20.61 6.19
N GLY A 105 1.49 20.83 5.84
CA GLY A 105 1.04 21.04 4.47
C GLY A 105 0.99 19.75 3.65
N LYS A 106 1.03 18.57 4.28
CA LYS A 106 1.13 17.28 3.58
C LYS A 106 0.04 16.30 3.95
N MET A 107 -0.50 15.64 2.94
CA MET A 107 -1.37 14.47 3.03
C MET A 107 -0.55 13.17 3.06
N HIS A 108 -1.18 12.03 3.38
CA HIS A 108 -0.47 10.74 3.49
C HIS A 108 0.02 10.18 2.14
N ASP A 109 -0.66 10.52 1.05
CA ASP A 109 -0.41 10.08 -0.32
C ASP A 109 0.68 10.93 -1.02
N GLU A 110 1.08 12.06 -0.43
CA GLU A 110 2.20 12.89 -0.88
C GLU A 110 3.56 12.31 -0.46
N VAL A 111 3.92 11.16 -1.05
CA VAL A 111 5.07 10.33 -0.64
C VAL A 111 6.41 10.72 -1.25
N GLY A 112 6.47 11.69 -2.17
CA GLY A 112 7.68 12.02 -2.96
C GLY A 112 8.98 12.14 -2.13
N ASP A 113 8.95 12.94 -1.06
CA ASP A 113 10.11 13.13 -0.17
C ASP A 113 10.58 11.83 0.52
N LEU A 114 9.68 10.87 0.75
CA LEU A 114 9.98 9.57 1.35
C LEU A 114 10.63 8.63 0.33
N LEU A 115 10.29 8.79 -0.96
CA LEU A 115 10.83 7.98 -2.06
C LEU A 115 12.21 8.45 -2.52
N GLU A 116 12.54 9.73 -2.29
CA GLU A 116 13.81 10.34 -2.71
C GLU A 116 14.94 10.21 -1.67
N ARG A 117 14.68 9.58 -0.52
CA ARG A 117 15.64 9.51 0.60
C ARG A 117 15.75 8.11 1.20
N GLY A 118 16.85 7.88 1.91
CA GLY A 118 17.06 6.69 2.73
C GLY A 118 17.10 5.39 1.92
N GLU A 119 16.68 4.30 2.54
CA GLU A 119 16.75 2.97 1.94
C GLU A 119 15.75 2.75 0.81
N VAL A 120 14.58 3.41 0.83
CA VAL A 120 13.60 3.33 -0.25
C VAL A 120 14.20 3.84 -1.56
N ALA A 121 14.81 5.04 -1.54
CA ALA A 121 15.49 5.59 -2.72
C ALA A 121 16.60 4.68 -3.24
N ARG A 122 17.38 4.07 -2.33
CA ARG A 122 18.45 3.13 -2.69
C ARG A 122 17.89 1.90 -3.40
N VAL A 123 16.79 1.34 -2.92
CA VAL A 123 16.13 0.17 -3.54
C VAL A 123 15.56 0.55 -4.89
N LEU A 124 14.81 1.65 -5.00
CA LEU A 124 14.27 2.10 -6.29
C LEU A 124 15.37 2.32 -7.34
N ALA A 125 16.50 2.91 -6.94
CA ALA A 125 17.66 3.08 -7.82
C ALA A 125 18.30 1.75 -8.25
N LEU A 126 18.37 0.75 -7.36
CA LEU A 126 18.89 -0.59 -7.68
C LEU A 126 18.06 -1.28 -8.77
N HIS A 127 16.75 -1.03 -8.78
CA HIS A 127 15.80 -1.56 -9.76
C HIS A 127 15.61 -0.66 -10.99
N ASP A 128 16.38 0.42 -11.12
CA ASP A 128 16.28 1.41 -12.22
C ASP A 128 14.85 2.00 -12.36
N ILE A 129 14.23 2.28 -11.20
CA ILE A 129 12.91 2.87 -11.05
C ILE A 129 13.04 4.32 -10.58
N ASP A 130 12.39 5.21 -11.32
CA ASP A 130 12.32 6.63 -10.99
C ASP A 130 11.31 6.89 -9.84
N PRO A 131 11.75 7.47 -8.70
CA PRO A 131 10.86 7.79 -7.58
C PRO A 131 9.68 8.69 -7.97
N GLY A 132 9.88 9.65 -8.88
CA GLY A 132 8.83 10.56 -9.35
C GLY A 132 7.69 9.82 -10.04
N ARG A 133 8.00 8.81 -10.87
CA ARG A 133 6.97 7.94 -11.47
C ARG A 133 6.21 7.12 -10.44
N VAL A 134 6.87 6.64 -9.39
CA VAL A 134 6.21 5.89 -8.32
C VAL A 134 5.29 6.80 -7.51
N ALA A 135 5.76 8.01 -7.15
CA ALA A 135 4.94 9.01 -6.47
C ALA A 135 3.69 9.39 -7.29
N GLY A 136 3.84 9.58 -8.60
CA GLY A 136 2.71 9.83 -9.50
C GLY A 136 1.68 8.69 -9.47
N LEU A 137 2.13 7.43 -9.53
CA LEU A 137 1.22 6.28 -9.44
C LEU A 137 0.48 6.21 -8.09
N VAL A 138 1.16 6.52 -6.98
CA VAL A 138 0.52 6.60 -5.65
C VAL A 138 -0.55 7.70 -5.60
N ALA A 139 -0.29 8.83 -6.25
CA ALA A 139 -1.25 9.93 -6.38
C ALA A 139 -2.36 9.66 -7.43
N GLY A 140 -2.42 8.47 -8.03
CA GLY A 140 -3.41 8.12 -9.05
C GLY A 140 -3.13 8.71 -10.44
N GLU A 141 -1.94 9.27 -10.66
CA GLU A 141 -1.53 9.90 -11.90
C GLU A 141 -0.96 8.91 -12.93
N GLY A 142 -1.04 9.31 -14.21
CA GLY A 142 -0.56 8.51 -15.32
C GLY A 142 -1.52 7.39 -15.73
N GLU A 143 -1.09 6.59 -16.70
CA GLU A 143 -1.95 5.59 -17.35
C GLU A 143 -2.44 4.49 -16.40
N LEU A 144 -1.59 4.08 -15.45
CA LEU A 144 -1.90 3.01 -14.49
C LEU A 144 -2.10 3.52 -13.06
N GLY A 145 -2.12 4.84 -12.84
CA GLY A 145 -2.29 5.41 -11.52
C GLY A 145 -3.64 5.03 -10.90
N GLN A 146 -4.70 5.06 -11.71
CA GLN A 146 -6.06 4.67 -11.28
C GLN A 146 -6.20 3.21 -10.85
N LEU A 147 -5.24 2.35 -11.19
CA LEU A 147 -5.22 0.98 -10.67
C LEU A 147 -4.87 0.95 -9.18
N VAL A 148 -4.01 1.86 -8.72
CA VAL A 148 -3.56 1.96 -7.33
C VAL A 148 -4.43 2.95 -6.54
N SER A 149 -4.77 4.10 -7.14
CA SER A 149 -5.57 5.16 -6.53
C SER A 149 -6.58 5.74 -7.53
N GLY A 150 -7.85 5.36 -7.39
CA GLY A 150 -8.96 5.69 -8.28
C GLY A 150 -10.30 5.23 -7.72
N GLU A 151 -11.43 5.52 -8.36
CA GLU A 151 -12.75 5.14 -7.81
C GLU A 151 -12.95 3.62 -7.65
N LEU A 152 -12.29 2.84 -8.51
CA LEU A 152 -12.25 1.38 -8.49
C LEU A 152 -10.79 0.94 -8.60
N ASP A 153 -10.10 0.91 -7.47
CA ASP A 153 -8.67 0.58 -7.37
C ASP A 153 -8.41 -0.63 -6.47
N VAL A 154 -7.18 -1.15 -6.51
CA VAL A 154 -6.78 -2.29 -5.71
C VAL A 154 -6.61 -1.97 -4.21
N ASP A 155 -6.44 -0.70 -3.87
CA ASP A 155 -6.42 -0.22 -2.48
C ASP A 155 -7.79 -0.45 -1.81
N ARG A 156 -8.85 0.10 -2.41
CA ARG A 156 -10.24 -0.10 -1.99
C ARG A 156 -10.64 -1.55 -1.97
N MET A 157 -10.24 -2.32 -2.99
CA MET A 157 -10.54 -3.75 -3.02
C MET A 157 -9.92 -4.50 -1.84
N ASP A 158 -8.67 -4.21 -1.46
CA ASP A 158 -8.07 -4.85 -0.29
C ASP A 158 -8.72 -4.38 1.01
N TYR A 159 -8.79 -3.06 1.26
CA TYR A 159 -9.24 -2.60 2.57
C TYR A 159 -10.70 -2.96 2.83
N LEU A 160 -11.59 -2.96 1.82
CA LEU A 160 -12.99 -3.35 2.01
C LEU A 160 -13.11 -4.80 2.49
N LEU A 161 -12.36 -5.71 1.84
CA LEU A 161 -12.31 -7.12 2.22
C LEU A 161 -11.65 -7.32 3.59
N ARG A 162 -10.50 -6.66 3.81
CA ARG A 162 -9.69 -6.81 5.03
C ARG A 162 -10.39 -6.21 6.24
N ASP A 163 -11.01 -5.05 6.10
CA ASP A 163 -11.78 -4.41 7.15
C ASP A 163 -13.01 -5.25 7.50
N ALA A 164 -13.75 -5.75 6.49
CA ALA A 164 -14.87 -6.67 6.70
C ALA A 164 -14.44 -7.92 7.48
N HIS A 165 -13.32 -8.53 7.07
CA HIS A 165 -12.75 -9.72 7.72
C HIS A 165 -12.44 -9.47 9.20
N HIS A 166 -11.77 -8.35 9.52
CA HIS A 166 -11.33 -8.07 10.90
C HIS A 166 -12.40 -7.46 11.80
N THR A 167 -13.42 -6.80 11.24
CA THR A 167 -14.54 -6.23 12.00
C THR A 167 -15.70 -7.21 12.18
N GLY A 168 -15.77 -8.27 11.36
CA GLY A 168 -16.91 -9.17 11.32
C GLY A 168 -18.15 -8.56 10.67
N VAL A 169 -17.97 -7.52 9.84
CA VAL A 169 -19.05 -6.84 9.11
C VAL A 169 -19.06 -7.34 7.66
N PRO A 170 -19.91 -8.31 7.30
CA PRO A 170 -19.82 -9.03 6.03
C PRO A 170 -20.25 -8.21 4.80
N TYR A 171 -20.74 -6.98 4.99
CA TYR A 171 -21.21 -6.13 3.89
C TYR A 171 -20.08 -5.52 3.04
N GLY A 172 -18.82 -5.62 3.49
CA GLY A 172 -17.64 -5.22 2.70
C GLY A 172 -17.07 -6.33 1.82
N THR A 173 -17.63 -7.54 1.84
CA THR A 173 -17.15 -8.65 1.00
C THR A 173 -17.56 -8.43 -0.46
N ILE A 174 -16.57 -8.39 -1.35
CA ILE A 174 -16.71 -8.31 -2.81
C ILE A 174 -16.02 -9.52 -3.46
N ASP A 175 -16.50 -9.96 -4.62
CA ASP A 175 -15.92 -11.06 -5.43
C ASP A 175 -15.33 -10.49 -6.72
#